data_AF-A0A165Y0A4-F1
#
_entry.id   AF-A0A165Y0A4-F1
#
_cell.length_a   1.000
_cell.length_b   1.000
_cell.length_c   1.000
_cell.angle_alpha   90.00
_cell.angle_beta   90.00
_cell.angle_gamma   90.00
#
_symmetry.space_group_name_H-M   'P 1'
#
loop_
_entity.id
_entity.type
_entity.pdbx_description
1 polymer ?
#
loop_
_entity_poly.entity_id
_entity_poly.type
_entity_poly.pdbx_seq_one_letter_code
_entity_poly.pdbx_strand_id
1 'polypeptide(L)' 'MRFLGPTIKIPSKNKIKEWKKLYTETFSLRQDLAKYDQVFKVKMKHSIEKQIEELKSRKPDKERDKLILSYEKEVEKYT' A
#
# COMPACT_ATOMS: atom_id res chain seq x y z
N MET A 1 6.80 13.18 29.63
CA MET A 1 5.58 13.11 28.80
C MET A 1 5.96 12.70 27.39
N ARG A 2 5.58 11.49 26.95
CA ARG A 2 5.88 10.97 25.60
C ARG A 2 4.60 10.40 24.99
N PHE A 3 4.01 11.15 24.05
CA PHE A 3 3.56 10.79 22.69
C PHE A 3 2.98 12.09 22.10
N LEU A 4 2.96 12.36 20.78
CA LEU A 4 1.74 12.17 19.98
C LEU A 4 1.96 12.69 18.53
N GLY A 5 2.55 11.87 17.66
CA GLY A 5 2.46 12.03 16.19
C GLY A 5 2.80 13.40 15.58
N PRO A 6 2.53 13.62 14.29
CA PRO A 6 2.64 14.95 13.70
C PRO A 6 1.64 15.88 14.37
N THR A 7 2.13 16.89 15.11
CA THR A 7 1.30 17.92 15.72
C THR A 7 0.77 18.83 14.62
N ILE A 8 -0.42 18.54 14.10
CA ILE A 8 -1.11 19.43 13.17
C ILE A 8 -1.44 20.71 13.95
N LYS A 9 -0.69 21.79 13.70
CA LYS A 9 -0.98 23.11 14.26
C LYS A 9 -2.27 23.62 13.63
N ILE A 10 -3.38 23.46 14.34
CA ILE A 10 -4.69 23.95 13.89
C ILE A 10 -4.66 25.49 13.91
N PRO A 11 -4.82 26.17 12.76
CA PRO A 11 -4.85 27.62 12.70
C PRO A 11 -6.04 28.18 13.47
N SER A 12 -5.92 29.41 13.97
CA SER A 12 -7.10 30.10 14.54
C SER A 12 -8.15 30.38 13.45
N LYS A 13 -9.43 30.41 13.83
CA LYS A 13 -10.56 30.54 12.87
C LYS A 13 -10.46 31.75 11.95
N ASN A 14 -9.83 32.83 12.41
CA ASN A 14 -9.74 34.10 11.68
C ASN A 14 -8.64 34.10 10.60
N LYS A 15 -7.78 33.08 10.57
CA LYS A 15 -6.63 33.01 9.67
C LYS A 15 -6.91 32.15 8.44
N ILE A 16 -7.77 32.66 7.55
CA ILE A 16 -8.24 31.95 6.34
C ILE A 16 -7.08 31.45 5.45
N LYS A 17 -5.99 32.22 5.34
CA LYS A 17 -4.81 31.84 4.54
C LYS A 17 -4.11 30.59 5.11
N GLU A 18 -3.96 30.51 6.43
CA GLU A 18 -3.35 29.35 7.10
C GLU A 18 -4.23 28.09 6.97
N TRP A 19 -5.56 28.26 7.02
CA TRP A 19 -6.52 27.16 6.77
C TRP A 19 -6.41 26.61 5.34
N LYS A 20 -6.34 27.49 4.33
CA LYS A 20 -6.13 27.07 2.94
C LYS A 20 -4.83 26.28 2.78
N LYS A 21 -3.75 26.76 3.41
CA LYS A 21 -2.45 26.06 3.39
C LYS A 21 -2.54 24.67 4.03
N LEU A 22 -3.14 24.57 5.21
CA LEU A 22 -3.32 23.29 5.89
C LEU A 22 -4.18 22.32 5.07
N TYR A 23 -5.24 22.81 4.41
CA TYR A 23 -6.05 22.01 3.51
C TYR A 23 -5.21 21.46 2.34
N THR A 24 -4.39 22.30 1.70
CA THR A 24 -3.55 21.83 0.58
C THR A 24 -2.52 20.80 1.01
N GLU A 25 -1.89 20.98 2.18
CA GLU A 25 -0.91 20.04 2.72
C GLU A 25 -1.56 18.69 3.07
N THR A 26 -2.71 18.72 3.76
CA THR A 26 -3.45 17.50 4.11
C THR A 26 -4.00 16.78 2.88
N PHE A 27 -4.44 17.52 1.86
CA PHE A 27 -4.89 16.95 0.61
C PHE A 27 -3.75 16.28 -0.16
N SER A 28 -2.58 16.92 -0.28
CA SER A 28 -1.38 16.33 -0.89
C SER A 28 -0.99 15.04 -0.17
N LEU A 29 -0.94 15.06 1.16
CA LEU A 29 -0.60 13.89 1.96
C LEU A 29 -1.57 12.72 1.72
N ARG A 30 -2.88 13.00 1.61
CA ARG A 30 -3.88 11.98 1.27
C ARG A 30 -3.66 11.41 -0.14
N GLN A 31 -3.31 12.25 -1.11
CA GLN A 31 -2.99 11.78 -2.47
C GLN A 31 -1.74 10.89 -2.47
N ASP A 32 -0.71 11.26 -1.72
CA ASP A 32 0.53 10.49 -1.62
C ASP A 32 0.29 9.14 -0.93
N LEU A 33 -0.53 9.10 0.13
CA LEU A 33 -0.95 7.85 0.76
C LEU A 33 -1.74 6.96 -0.21
N ALA A 34 -2.69 7.52 -0.96
CA ALA A 34 -3.47 6.75 -1.93
C ALA A 34 -2.57 6.17 -3.04
N LYS A 35 -1.58 6.94 -3.52
CA LYS A 35 -0.58 6.44 -4.47
C LYS A 35 0.31 5.37 -3.85
N TYR A 36 0.72 5.54 -2.60
CA TYR A 36 1.53 4.56 -1.88
C TYR A 36 0.80 3.22 -1.78
N ASP A 37 -0.48 3.23 -1.42
CA ASP A 37 -1.31 2.02 -1.34
C ASP A 37 -1.43 1.32 -2.71
N GLN A 38 -1.61 2.08 -3.79
CA GLN A 38 -1.63 1.52 -5.15
C GLN A 38 -0.29 0.89 -5.53
N VAL A 39 0.82 1.60 -5.31
CA VAL A 39 2.17 1.08 -5.58
C VAL A 39 2.46 -0.16 -4.73
N PHE A 40 2.04 -0.16 -3.47
CA PHE A 40 2.19 -1.29 -2.56
C PHE A 40 1.44 -2.52 -3.08
N LYS A 41 0.17 -2.38 -3.48
CA LYS A 41 -0.61 -3.48 -4.08
C LYS A 41 0.07 -4.08 -5.30
N VAL A 42 0.56 -3.23 -6.22
CA VAL A 42 1.26 -3.67 -7.43
C VAL A 42 2.55 -4.41 -7.08
N LYS A 43 3.35 -3.89 -6.13
CA LYS A 43 4.58 -4.55 -5.67
C LYS A 43 4.31 -5.92 -5.05
N MET A 44 3.29 -6.01 -4.20
CA MET A 44 2.90 -7.27 -3.56
C MET A 44 2.44 -8.29 -4.59
N LYS A 45 1.58 -7.87 -5.53
CA LYS A 45 1.14 -8.72 -6.64
C LYS A 45 2.34 -9.28 -7.43
N HIS A 46 3.26 -8.41 -7.85
CA HIS A 46 4.43 -8.82 -8.63
C HIS A 46 5.37 -9.74 -7.84
N SER A 47 5.52 -9.52 -6.53
CA SER A 47 6.30 -10.40 -5.67
C SER A 47 5.73 -11.82 -5.62
N ILE A 48 4.40 -11.95 -5.56
CA ILE A 48 3.73 -13.26 -5.52
C ILE A 48 3.80 -13.93 -6.90
N GLU A 49 3.59 -13.17 -7.99
CA GLU A 49 3.77 -13.67 -9.36
C GLU A 49 5.17 -14.24 -9.59
N LYS A 50 6.20 -13.55 -9.11
CA LYS A 50 7.59 -14.02 -9.18
C LYS A 50 7.79 -15.32 -8.41
N GLN A 51 7.20 -15.45 -7.22
CA GLN A 51 7.25 -16.71 -6.45
C GLN A 51 6.55 -17.87 -7.18
N ILE A 52 5.43 -17.59 -7.84
CA ILE A 52 4.73 -18.59 -8.69
C ILE A 52 5.63 -19.01 -9.85
N GLU A 53 6.31 -18.08 -10.52
CA GLU A 53 7.24 -18.36 -11.62
C GLU A 53 8.44 -19.21 -11.15
N GLU A 54 9.03 -18.85 -10.00
CA GLU A 54 10.09 -19.63 -9.37
C GLU A 54 9.63 -21.05 -9.03
N LEU A 55 8.40 -21.23 -8.54
CA LEU A 55 7.84 -22.56 -8.30
C LEU A 55 7.59 -23.33 -9.61
N LYS A 56 7.04 -22.69 -10.64
CA LYS A 56 6.80 -23.30 -11.96
C LYS A 56 8.08 -23.77 -12.63
N SER A 57 9.22 -23.14 -12.35
CA SER A 57 10.53 -23.56 -12.86
C SER A 57 11.04 -24.88 -12.27
N ARG A 58 10.53 -25.30 -11.11
CA ARG A 58 10.91 -26.56 -10.43
C ARG A 58 10.18 -27.76 -11.04
N LYS A 59 10.72 -28.96 -10.82
CA LYS A 59 10.06 -30.20 -11.25
C LYS A 59 8.63 -30.28 -10.72
N PRO A 60 7.67 -30.77 -11.53
CA PRO A 60 6.29 -30.89 -11.12
C PRO A 60 6.12 -31.89 -9.98
N ASP A 61 5.39 -31.45 -8.96
CA ASP A 61 5.01 -32.23 -7.78
C ASP A 61 3.65 -31.75 -7.27
N LYS A 62 2.90 -32.66 -6.61
CA LYS A 62 1.56 -32.37 -6.09
C LYS A 62 1.58 -31.28 -5.01
N GLU A 63 2.63 -31.20 -4.19
CA GLU A 63 2.74 -30.17 -3.16
C GLU A 63 3.03 -28.80 -3.77
N ARG A 64 3.89 -28.77 -4.80
CA ARG A 64 4.17 -27.57 -5.60
C ARG A 64 2.89 -27.00 -6.23
N ASP A 65 2.09 -27.85 -6.86
CA ASP A 65 0.87 -27.40 -7.54
C ASP A 65 -0.19 -26.86 -6.56
N LYS A 66 -0.29 -27.47 -5.37
CA LYS A 66 -1.10 -26.92 -4.26
C LYS A 66 -0.60 -25.55 -3.81
N LEU A 67 0.72 -25.37 -3.71
CA LEU A 67 1.34 -24.11 -3.29
C LEU A 67 1.12 -23.00 -4.34
N ILE A 68 1.22 -23.34 -5.62
CA ILE A 68 0.89 -22.43 -6.73
C ILE A 68 -0.58 -21.99 -6.64
N LEU A 69 -1.51 -22.92 -6.45
CA LEU A 69 -2.94 -22.60 -6.28
C LEU A 69 -3.20 -21.69 -5.07
N SER A 70 -2.47 -21.85 -3.97
CA SER A 70 -2.60 -20.95 -2.83
C SER A 70 -2.11 -19.54 -3.14
N TYR A 71 -1.00 -19.41 -3.88
CA TYR A 71 -0.46 -18.11 -4.27
C TYR A 71 -1.32 -17.42 -5.34
N GLU A 72 -1.91 -18.17 -6.27
CA GLU A 72 -2.88 -17.63 -7.25
C GLU A 72 -4.10 -17.02 -6.54
N LYS A 73 -4.62 -17.67 -5.50
CA LYS A 73 -5.68 -17.09 -4.64
C LYS A 73 -5.24 -15.84 -3.88
N GLU A 74 -3.96 -15.71 -3.54
CA GLU A 74 -3.44 -14.49 -2.91
C GLU A 74 -3.30 -13.34 -3.92
N VAL A 75 -2.92 -13.63 -5.17
CA VAL A 75 -2.88 -12.63 -6.25
C VAL A 75 -4.26 -12.00 -6.51
N GLU A 76 -5.33 -12.80 -6.44
CA GLU A 76 -6.71 -12.31 -6.59
C GLU A 76 -7.07 -11.21 -5.57
N LYS A 77 -6.49 -11.23 -4.36
CA LYS A 77 -6.74 -10.20 -3.34
C LYS A 77 -6.18 -8.82 -3.71
N TYR A 78 -5.27 -8.76 -4.67
CA TYR A 78 -4.62 -7.54 -5.13
C TYR A 78 -5.12 -7.05 -6.50
N THR A 79 -6.16 -7.70 -7.05
CA THR A 79 -6.82 -7.31 -8.31
C THR A 79 -8.11 -6.57 -8.01
#